data_AF-A0A9C7SG47-F1
#
_entry.id   AF-A0A9C7SG47-F1
#
_cell.length_a   1.000
_cell.length_b   1.000
_cell.length_c   1.000
_cell.angle_alpha   90.00
_cell.angle_beta   90.00
_cell.angle_gamma   90.00
#
_symmetry.space_group_name_H-M   'P 1'
#
loop_
_entity.id
_entity.type
_entity.pdbx_description
1 polymer ?
#
loop_
_entity_poly.entity_id
_entity_poly.type
_entity_poly.pdbx_seq_one_letter_code
_entity_poly.pdbx_strand_id
1 'polypeptide(L)' 'INQAVNRFQDADRQHLRQLVHNARKEHSQEKPPKYARLLFQYLKELRKT' A
#
# COMPACT_ATOMS: atom_id res chain seq x y z
N ILE A 1 -2.25 -5.41 7.02
CA ILE A 1 -0.99 -5.77 6.34
C ILE A 1 -0.80 -7.28 6.29
N ASN A 2 -0.82 -8.00 7.42
CA ASN A 2 -0.63 -9.46 7.43
C ASN A 2 -1.57 -10.23 6.50
N GLN A 3 -2.85 -9.88 6.48
CA GLN A 3 -3.81 -10.51 5.56
C GLN A 3 -3.50 -10.25 4.08
N ALA A 4 -2.95 -9.08 3.73
CA ALA A 4 -2.57 -8.77 2.35
C ALA A 4 -1.31 -9.54 1.92
N VAL A 5 -0.30 -9.62 2.79
CA VAL A 5 0.92 -10.41 2.54
C VAL A 5 0.61 -11.91 2.45
N ASN A 6 -0.34 -12.41 3.23
CA ASN A 6 -0.78 -13.81 3.12
C ASN A 6 -1.55 -14.09 1.82
N ARG A 7 -2.18 -13.06 1.22
CA ARG A 7 -2.97 -13.18 -0.03
C ARG A 7 -2.09 -13.07 -1.27
N PHE A 8 -0.99 -12.33 -1.18
CA PHE A 8 -0.06 -12.07 -2.27
C PHE A 8 1.34 -12.51 -1.80
N GLN A 9 1.75 -13.72 -2.17
CA GLN A 9 3.03 -14.30 -1.72
C GLN A 9 4.25 -13.44 -2.10
N ASP A 10 4.16 -12.74 -3.23
CA ASP A 10 5.21 -11.84 -3.74
C ASP A 10 5.15 -10.41 -3.18
N ALA A 11 4.23 -10.15 -2.25
CA ALA A 11 4.10 -8.82 -1.66
C ALA A 11 5.23 -8.52 -0.68
N ASP A 12 5.99 -7.45 -0.97
CA ASP A 12 6.95 -6.88 -0.05
C ASP A 12 6.21 -6.23 1.13
N ARG A 13 6.34 -6.87 2.29
CA ARG A 13 5.72 -6.47 3.54
C ARG A 13 6.20 -5.11 4.05
N GLN A 14 7.49 -4.78 3.89
CA GLN A 14 8.02 -3.49 4.31
C GLN A 14 7.50 -2.39 3.40
N HIS A 15 7.49 -2.63 2.08
CA HIS A 15 6.95 -1.69 1.12
C HIS A 15 5.46 -1.38 1.37
N LEU A 16 4.62 -2.41 1.54
CA LEU A 16 3.21 -2.24 1.90
C LEU A 16 3.01 -1.44 3.18
N ARG A 17 3.84 -1.68 4.20
CA ARG A 17 3.75 -0.95 5.47
C ARG A 17 4.09 0.53 5.29
N GLN A 18 5.11 0.84 4.51
CA GLN A 18 5.50 2.21 4.21
C GLN A 18 4.37 2.95 3.49
N LEU A 19 3.79 2.33 2.45
CA LEU A 19 2.68 2.90 1.68
C LEU A 19 1.45 3.15 2.56
N VAL A 20 1.04 2.17 3.37
CA VAL A 20 -0.11 2.32 4.29
C VAL A 20 0.14 3.39 5.34
N HIS A 21 1.33 3.42 5.94
CA HIS A 21 1.68 4.43 6.95
C HIS A 21 1.64 5.84 6.36
N ASN A 22 2.29 6.04 5.22
CA ASN A 22 2.34 7.35 4.58
C ASN A 22 0.96 7.80 4.09
N ALA A 23 0.14 6.89 3.54
CA ALA A 23 -1.23 7.20 3.13
C ALA A 23 -2.10 7.67 4.30
N ARG A 24 -1.97 7.01 5.48
CA ARG A 24 -2.66 7.44 6.71
C ARG A 24 -2.19 8.82 7.17
N LYS A 25 -0.87 9.08 7.10
CA LYS A 25 -0.29 10.37 7.46
C LYS A 25 -0.77 11.48 6.53
N GLU A 26 -0.82 11.25 5.22
CA GLU A 26 -1.37 12.22 4.25
C GLU A 26 -2.84 12.52 4.54
N HIS A 27 -3.65 11.49 4.77
CA HIS A 27 -5.06 11.66 5.12
C HIS A 27 -5.25 12.48 6.40
N SER A 28 -4.47 12.20 7.46
CA SER A 28 -4.53 12.98 8.71
C SER A 28 -4.08 14.43 8.57
N GLN A 29 -3.30 14.74 7.53
CA GLN A 29 -2.78 16.07 7.25
C GLN A 29 -3.56 16.77 6.13
N GLU A 30 -4.67 16.18 5.67
CA GLU A 30 -5.47 16.66 4.52
C GLU A 30 -4.64 16.91 3.26
N LYS A 31 -3.54 16.16 3.12
CA LYS A 31 -2.64 16.27 1.97
C LYS A 31 -3.20 15.49 0.79
N PRO A 32 -2.82 15.87 -0.45
CA PRO A 32 -3.15 15.10 -1.63
C PRO A 32 -2.76 13.61 -1.49
N PRO A 33 -3.61 12.66 -1.90
CA PRO A 33 -3.44 11.23 -1.60
C PRO A 33 -2.44 10.57 -2.56
N LYS A 34 -1.15 10.91 -2.46
CA LYS A 34 -0.10 10.32 -3.30
C LYS A 34 0.15 8.87 -2.92
N TYR A 35 0.35 8.56 -1.63
CA TYR A 35 0.68 7.21 -1.19
C TYR A 35 -0.52 6.27 -1.26
N ALA A 36 -1.75 6.78 -1.17
CA ALA A 36 -2.94 5.96 -1.43
C ALA A 36 -3.02 5.53 -2.91
N ARG A 37 -2.67 6.42 -3.86
CA ARG A 37 -2.57 6.08 -5.29
C ARG A 37 -1.49 5.03 -5.55
N LEU A 38 -0.31 5.20 -4.96
CA LEU A 38 0.79 4.23 -5.05
C LEU A 38 0.42 2.87 -4.46
N LEU A 39 -0.25 2.86 -3.30
CA LEU A 39 -0.78 1.64 -2.68
C LEU A 39 -1.73 0.90 -3.61
N PHE A 40 -2.66 1.61 -4.25
CA PHE A 40 -3.60 1.00 -5.19
C PHE A 40 -2.89 0.41 -6.41
N GLN A 41 -1.93 1.15 -6.98
CA GLN A 41 -1.14 0.67 -8.12
C GLN A 41 -0.34 -0.59 -7.76
N TYR A 42 0.35 -0.58 -6.62
CA TYR A 42 1.13 -1.72 -6.15
C TYR A 42 0.26 -2.98 -5.94
N LEU A 43 -0.91 -2.82 -5.30
CA LEU A 43 -1.85 -3.93 -5.14
C LEU A 43 -2.42 -4.44 -6.47
N LYS A 44 -2.60 -3.56 -7.46
CA LYS A 44 -3.03 -3.94 -8.81
C LYS A 44 -1.95 -4.71 -9.56
N GLU A 45 -0.69 -4.35 -9.38
CA GLU A 45 0.48 -5.05 -9.95
C GLU A 45 0.60 -6.45 -9.34
N LEU A 46 0.54 -6.57 -8.01
CA LEU A 46 0.56 -7.85 -7.31
C LEU A 46 -0.57 -8.82 -7.68
N ARG A 47 -1.70 -8.31 -8.19
CA ARG A 47 -2.83 -9.14 -8.67
C ARG A 47 -2.64 -9.64 -10.09
N LYS A 48 -1.78 -9.00 -10.88
CA LYS A 48 -1.55 -9.38 -12.29
C LYS A 48 -0.53 -10.50 -12.45
N THR A 49 0.27 -10.73 -11.42
CA THR A 49 1.23 -11.83 -11.29
C THR A 49 0.51 -13.06 -10.74
#